data_AF-A0A1E7F085-F1
#
_entry.id   AF-A0A1E7F085-F1
#
_cell.length_a   1.000
_cell.length_b   1.000
_cell.length_c   1.000
_cell.angle_alpha   90.00
_cell.angle_beta   90.00
_cell.angle_gamma   90.00
#
_symmetry.space_group_name_H-M   'P 1'
#
loop_
_entity.id
_entity.type
_entity.pdbx_description
1 polymer ?
#
loop_
_entity_poly.entity_id
_entity_poly.type
_entity_poly.pdbx_seq_one_letter_code
_entity_poly.pdbx_strand_id
1 'polypeptide(L)'
;MTTDKIQLLNSIDFDWGSRTTRRSPNTPWNEMYQQLADYYRKNKSTKLSKKNGGYDMKLFQWMNGQRERYRINTLTKEQIQLFNDIHFDFDYSLNNTWMKNYHLLVQYQEEHDGSTRVPKTTYPELGNWVGNQRRRKMRLKKERIDLLYRIDFEWGPKYDVLDL
;
A
#
# COMPACT_ATOMS: atom_id res chain seq x y z
N MET A 1 -8.33 5.47 -24.51
CA MET A 1 -7.40 4.36 -24.26
C MET A 1 -7.92 3.33 -23.26
N THR A 2 -8.31 3.69 -22.02
CA THR A 2 -8.82 2.68 -21.07
C THR A 2 -10.25 2.19 -21.36
N THR A 3 -11.12 3.05 -21.89
CA THR A 3 -12.51 2.68 -22.23
C THR A 3 -12.56 1.69 -23.40
N ASP A 4 -11.75 1.91 -24.43
CA ASP A 4 -11.71 1.09 -25.66
C ASP A 4 -11.27 -0.35 -25.35
N LYS A 5 -10.32 -0.51 -24.42
CA LYS A 5 -9.80 -1.82 -23.99
C LYS A 5 -10.81 -2.63 -23.18
N ILE A 6 -11.58 -1.98 -22.31
CA ILE A 6 -12.65 -2.64 -21.54
C ILE A 6 -13.76 -3.10 -22.50
N GLN A 7 -14.15 -2.26 -23.46
CA GLN A 7 -15.17 -2.62 -24.46
C GLN A 7 -14.74 -3.83 -25.29
N LEU A 8 -13.48 -3.89 -25.71
CA LEU A 8 -12.94 -5.04 -26.43
C LEU A 8 -13.00 -6.32 -25.58
N LEU A 9 -12.58 -6.27 -24.32
CA LEU A 9 -12.64 -7.44 -23.43
C LEU A 9 -14.08 -7.88 -23.15
N ASN A 10 -15.02 -6.94 -23.01
CA ASN A 10 -16.43 -7.27 -22.85
C ASN A 10 -17.01 -7.94 -24.11
N SER A 11 -16.55 -7.58 -25.31
CA SER A 11 -17.03 -8.16 -26.58
C SER A 11 -16.66 -9.64 -26.78
N ILE A 12 -15.72 -10.15 -25.99
CA ILE A 12 -15.29 -11.55 -26.02
C ILE A 12 -15.72 -12.32 -24.76
N ASP A 13 -16.73 -11.82 -24.04
CA ASP A 13 -17.23 -12.38 -22.77
C ASP A 13 -16.10 -12.65 -21.76
N PHE A 14 -15.13 -11.72 -21.67
CA PHE A 14 -14.01 -11.86 -20.75
C PHE A 14 -14.51 -12.00 -19.29
N ASP A 15 -14.14 -13.10 -18.64
CA ASP A 15 -14.45 -13.34 -17.23
C ASP A 15 -13.58 -12.45 -16.34
N TRP A 16 -14.18 -11.37 -15.83
CA TRP A 16 -13.54 -10.47 -14.89
C TRP A 16 -13.31 -11.06 -13.49
N GLY A 17 -13.80 -12.27 -13.22
CA GLY A 17 -13.65 -12.99 -11.97
C GLY A 17 -14.73 -12.60 -10.95
N SER A 18 -15.99 -12.94 -11.22
CA SER A 18 -17.10 -12.77 -10.27
C SER A 18 -17.18 -13.93 -9.26
N ARG A 19 -16.11 -14.19 -8.49
CA ARG A 19 -16.26 -14.95 -7.24
C ARG A 19 -16.51 -13.98 -6.12
N THR A 20 -17.80 -13.72 -5.91
CA THR A 20 -18.40 -12.99 -4.80
C THR A 20 -17.70 -13.37 -3.48
N THR A 21 -16.82 -12.50 -3.00
CA THR A 21 -16.49 -12.54 -1.58
C THR A 21 -17.69 -11.93 -0.84
N ARG A 22 -18.06 -12.47 0.33
CA ARG A 22 -19.16 -12.01 1.20
C ARG A 22 -19.16 -10.49 1.52
N ARG A 23 -18.14 -9.74 1.11
CA ARG A 23 -17.90 -8.33 1.43
C ARG A 23 -18.23 -7.34 0.31
N SER A 24 -18.68 -7.78 -0.88
CA SER A 24 -18.97 -6.85 -1.99
C SER A 24 -20.18 -7.31 -2.81
N PRO A 25 -21.40 -6.83 -2.51
CA PRO A 25 -22.59 -7.18 -3.30
C PRO A 25 -22.59 -6.43 -4.65
N ASN A 26 -22.76 -7.19 -5.73
CA ASN A 26 -23.41 -6.81 -7.00
C ASN A 26 -22.83 -5.72 -7.92
N THR A 27 -21.58 -5.29 -7.81
CA THR A 27 -20.98 -4.43 -8.87
C THR A 27 -19.91 -5.16 -9.67
N PRO A 28 -20.08 -5.28 -11.01
CA PRO A 28 -19.08 -5.83 -11.90
C PRO A 28 -17.71 -5.16 -11.75
N TRP A 29 -16.64 -5.94 -11.86
CA TRP A 29 -15.26 -5.45 -11.68
C TRP A 29 -14.93 -4.29 -12.64
N ASN A 30 -15.40 -4.38 -13.89
CA ASN A 30 -15.20 -3.37 -14.93
C ASN A 30 -15.86 -2.03 -14.58
N GLU A 31 -17.03 -2.05 -13.93
CA GLU A 31 -17.68 -0.82 -13.46
C GLU A 31 -16.87 -0.14 -12.35
N MET A 32 -16.40 -0.92 -11.37
CA MET A 32 -15.55 -0.38 -10.30
C MET A 32 -14.22 0.17 -10.84
N TYR A 33 -13.63 -0.51 -11.82
CA TYR A 33 -12.43 -0.03 -12.49
C TYR A 33 -12.71 1.28 -13.26
N GLN A 34 -13.83 1.37 -13.97
CA GLN A 34 -14.19 2.59 -14.70
C GLN A 34 -14.33 3.79 -13.75
N GLN A 35 -14.97 3.60 -12.59
CA GLN A 35 -15.06 4.66 -11.56
C GLN A 35 -13.68 5.13 -11.10
N LEU A 36 -12.74 4.20 -10.87
CA LEU A 36 -11.37 4.55 -10.51
C LEU A 36 -10.63 5.27 -11.66
N ALA A 37 -10.82 4.83 -12.90
CA ALA A 37 -10.22 5.47 -14.07
C ALA A 37 -10.73 6.89 -14.27
N ASP A 38 -12.03 7.13 -14.08
CA ASP A 38 -12.64 8.46 -14.12
C ASP A 38 -12.12 9.36 -12.99
N TYR A 39 -11.98 8.80 -11.79
CA TYR A 39 -11.35 9.49 -10.67
C TYR A 39 -9.91 9.91 -11.03
N TYR A 40 -9.11 9.00 -11.59
CA TYR A 40 -7.73 9.30 -12.02
C TYR A 40 -7.68 10.38 -13.09
N ARG A 41 -8.57 10.33 -14.09
CA ARG A 41 -8.63 11.36 -15.16
C ARG A 41 -8.86 12.76 -14.58
N LYS A 42 -9.75 12.87 -13.58
CA LYS A 42 -10.11 14.13 -12.92
C LYS A 42 -9.05 14.62 -11.93
N ASN A 43 -8.44 13.72 -11.17
CA ASN A 43 -7.58 14.09 -10.03
C ASN A 43 -6.08 13.88 -10.30
N LYS A 44 -5.72 13.24 -11.42
CA LYS A 44 -4.35 12.79 -11.74
C LYS A 44 -3.71 11.97 -10.60
N SER A 45 -4.56 11.25 -9.88
CA SER A 45 -4.19 10.50 -8.68
C SER A 45 -5.18 9.37 -8.46
N THR A 46 -4.69 8.24 -7.97
CA THR A 46 -5.50 7.10 -7.50
C THR A 46 -5.66 7.11 -5.97
N LYS A 47 -5.24 8.20 -5.31
CA LYS A 47 -5.37 8.39 -3.85
C LYS A 47 -6.71 9.03 -3.54
N LEU A 48 -7.62 8.27 -2.91
CA LEU A 48 -8.89 8.81 -2.43
C LEU A 48 -8.65 9.72 -1.20
N SER A 49 -9.13 10.96 -1.28
CA SER A 49 -9.12 11.95 -0.18
C SER A 49 -10.54 12.36 0.20
N LYS A 50 -10.78 12.57 1.51
CA LYS A 50 -12.07 13.09 2.02
C LYS A 50 -12.45 14.45 1.42
N LYS A 51 -11.48 15.26 0.96
CA LYS A 51 -11.71 16.62 0.46
C LYS A 51 -12.42 16.70 -0.90
N ASN A 52 -12.51 15.60 -1.66
CA ASN A 52 -13.02 15.62 -3.05
C ASN A 52 -14.43 15.03 -3.23
N GLY A 53 -15.31 15.14 -2.22
CA GLY A 53 -16.74 14.82 -2.38
C GLY A 53 -17.21 13.51 -1.75
N GLY A 54 -16.79 13.23 -0.52
CA GLY A 54 -17.30 12.08 0.24
C GLY A 54 -16.61 10.78 -0.17
N TYR A 55 -16.28 9.97 0.83
CA TYR A 55 -15.64 8.68 0.61
C TYR A 55 -16.61 7.78 -0.14
N ASP A 56 -16.36 7.42 -1.41
CA ASP A 56 -16.96 6.21 -1.95
C ASP A 56 -16.28 5.03 -1.26
N MET A 57 -16.83 4.68 -0.10
CA MET A 57 -16.34 3.59 0.74
C MET A 57 -16.32 2.27 -0.03
N LYS A 58 -17.22 2.09 -1.00
CA LYS A 58 -17.26 0.91 -1.85
C LYS A 58 -16.06 0.88 -2.80
N LEU A 59 -15.76 1.99 -3.46
CA LEU A 59 -14.56 2.10 -4.31
C LEU A 59 -13.28 1.90 -3.51
N PHE A 60 -13.18 2.49 -2.31
CA PHE A 60 -12.03 2.31 -1.43
C PHE A 60 -11.84 0.84 -0.99
N GLN A 61 -12.92 0.19 -0.55
CA GLN A 61 -12.89 -1.21 -0.16
C GLN A 61 -12.51 -2.11 -1.34
N TRP A 62 -13.08 -1.84 -2.52
CA TRP A 62 -12.74 -2.58 -3.74
C TRP A 62 -11.28 -2.41 -4.12
N MET A 63 -10.73 -1.19 -4.10
CA MET A 63 -9.31 -0.91 -4.35
C MET A 63 -8.41 -1.71 -3.39
N ASN A 64 -8.75 -1.76 -2.10
CA ASN A 64 -8.00 -2.58 -1.13
C ASN A 64 -8.10 -4.08 -1.42
N GLY A 65 -9.26 -4.55 -1.88
CA GLY A 65 -9.42 -5.91 -2.38
C GLY A 65 -8.50 -6.20 -3.57
N GLN A 66 -8.34 -5.26 -4.51
CA GLN A 66 -7.44 -5.44 -5.65
C GLN A 66 -5.96 -5.45 -5.23
N ARG A 67 -5.58 -4.62 -4.24
CA ARG A 67 -4.23 -4.68 -3.64
C ARG A 67 -3.94 -6.04 -3.03
N GLU A 68 -4.91 -6.63 -2.34
CA GLU A 68 -4.74 -7.97 -1.77
C GLU A 68 -4.64 -9.03 -2.86
N ARG A 69 -5.55 -9.00 -3.85
CA ARG A 69 -5.52 -9.92 -4.99
C ARG A 69 -4.21 -9.86 -5.76
N TYR A 70 -3.62 -8.68 -5.92
CA TYR A 70 -2.30 -8.51 -6.53
C TYR A 70 -1.21 -9.23 -5.72
N ARG A 71 -1.19 -9.06 -4.39
CA ARG A 71 -0.18 -9.70 -3.51
C ARG A 71 -0.24 -11.22 -3.52
N ILE A 72 -1.44 -11.78 -3.63
CA ILE A 72 -1.63 -13.23 -3.70
C ILE A 72 -1.64 -13.75 -5.14
N ASN A 73 -1.23 -12.93 -6.12
CA ASN A 73 -1.12 -13.29 -7.55
C ASN A 73 -2.41 -13.83 -8.18
N THR A 74 -3.56 -13.23 -7.84
CA THR A 74 -4.90 -13.62 -8.36
C THR A 74 -5.54 -12.59 -9.30
N LEU A 75 -4.83 -11.51 -9.63
CA LEU A 75 -5.22 -10.61 -10.72
C LEU A 75 -4.74 -11.17 -12.05
N THR A 76 -5.56 -11.05 -13.10
CA THR A 76 -5.14 -11.41 -14.46
C THR A 76 -4.15 -10.38 -15.00
N LYS A 77 -3.41 -10.75 -16.07
CA LYS A 77 -2.46 -9.83 -16.72
C LYS A 77 -3.17 -8.61 -17.29
N GLU A 78 -4.38 -8.79 -17.82
CA GLU A 78 -5.22 -7.74 -18.39
C GLU A 78 -5.67 -6.75 -17.30
N GLN A 79 -6.08 -7.26 -16.13
CA GLN A 79 -6.43 -6.45 -14.96
C GLN A 79 -5.22 -5.65 -14.45
N ILE A 80 -4.05 -6.28 -14.34
CA ILE A 80 -2.81 -5.59 -13.94
C ILE A 80 -2.46 -4.50 -14.94
N GLN A 81 -2.55 -4.77 -16.24
CA GLN A 81 -2.25 -3.77 -17.25
C GLN A 81 -3.21 -2.57 -17.15
N LEU A 82 -4.51 -2.80 -16.94
CA LEU A 82 -5.47 -1.73 -16.72
C LEU A 82 -5.11 -0.87 -15.50
N PHE A 83 -4.63 -1.46 -14.40
CA PHE A 83 -4.15 -0.70 -13.25
C PHE A 83 -2.87 0.09 -13.54
N ASN A 84 -1.95 -0.47 -14.32
CA ASN A 84 -0.74 0.22 -14.76
C ASN A 84 -1.07 1.44 -15.63
N ASP A 85 -2.07 1.33 -16.51
CA ASP A 85 -2.51 2.41 -17.42
C ASP A 85 -3.02 3.66 -16.66
N ILE A 86 -3.38 3.52 -15.38
CA ILE A 86 -3.83 4.61 -14.50
C ILE A 86 -2.88 4.85 -13.32
N HIS A 87 -1.66 4.29 -13.37
CA HIS A 87 -0.65 4.40 -12.31
C HIS A 87 -1.19 4.07 -10.92
N PHE A 88 -1.94 2.97 -10.81
CA PHE A 88 -2.47 2.51 -9.53
C PHE A 88 -1.35 1.92 -8.66
N ASP A 89 -1.17 2.49 -7.46
CA ASP A 89 -0.18 2.00 -6.50
C ASP A 89 -0.76 0.85 -5.65
N PHE A 90 -0.34 -0.38 -6.00
CA PHE A 90 -0.68 -1.60 -5.26
C PHE A 90 -0.11 -1.65 -3.84
N ASP A 91 0.98 -0.92 -3.59
CA ASP A 91 1.70 -0.87 -2.32
C ASP A 91 1.26 0.31 -1.44
N TYR A 92 0.37 1.18 -1.92
CA TYR A 92 -0.03 2.41 -1.24
C TYR A 92 -0.39 2.22 0.24
N SER A 93 -1.20 1.21 0.56
CA SER A 93 -1.60 0.96 1.97
C SER A 93 -0.44 0.49 2.83
N LEU A 94 0.47 -0.33 2.27
CA LEU A 94 1.67 -0.77 2.98
C LEU A 94 2.65 0.38 3.19
N ASN A 95 2.80 1.25 2.19
CA ASN A 95 3.65 2.44 2.27
C ASN A 95 3.12 3.44 3.29
N ASN A 96 1.82 3.73 3.29
CA ASN A 96 1.22 4.62 4.28
C ASN A 96 1.34 4.09 5.70
N THR A 97 1.04 2.82 5.94
CA THR A 97 1.20 2.22 7.27
C THR A 97 2.65 2.24 7.71
N TRP A 98 3.59 1.95 6.81
CA TRP A 98 5.01 2.02 7.10
C TRP A 98 5.44 3.46 7.44
N MET A 99 5.04 4.45 6.64
CA MET A 99 5.35 5.87 6.87
C MET A 99 4.73 6.39 8.16
N LYS A 100 3.51 5.96 8.52
CA LYS A 100 2.89 6.31 9.80
C LYS A 100 3.76 5.84 10.98
N ASN A 101 4.20 4.58 10.96
CA ASN A 101 5.05 4.05 12.02
C ASN A 101 6.46 4.66 12.00
N TYR A 102 6.98 5.01 10.82
CA TYR A 102 8.21 5.77 10.71
C TYR A 102 8.10 7.14 11.41
N HIS A 103 7.03 7.90 11.18
CA HIS A 103 6.83 9.18 11.89
C HIS A 103 6.64 8.98 13.40
N LEU A 104 5.94 7.93 13.83
CA LEU A 104 5.85 7.58 15.26
C LEU A 104 7.22 7.26 15.86
N LEU A 105 8.11 6.62 15.09
CA LEU A 105 9.47 6.36 15.52
C LEU A 105 10.30 7.64 15.61
N VAL A 106 10.15 8.57 14.66
CA VAL A 106 10.80 9.89 14.71
C VAL A 106 10.37 10.64 15.97
N GLN A 107 9.08 10.70 16.25
CA GLN A 107 8.57 11.34 17.46
C GLN A 107 9.10 10.65 18.73
N TYR A 108 9.08 9.30 18.76
CA TYR A 108 9.65 8.54 19.88
C TYR A 108 11.12 8.89 20.11
N GLN A 109 11.89 8.97 19.03
CA GLN A 109 13.31 9.30 19.08
C GLN A 109 13.57 10.69 19.68
N GLU A 110 12.78 11.69 19.27
CA GLU A 110 12.85 13.05 19.81
C GLU A 110 12.52 13.08 21.32
N GLU A 111 11.56 12.26 21.76
CA GLU A 111 11.14 12.16 23.16
C GLU A 111 12.09 11.33 24.05
N HIS A 112 13.00 10.55 23.45
CA HIS A 112 13.84 9.56 24.16
C HIS A 112 15.33 9.71 23.83
N ASP A 113 15.83 10.94 23.82
CA ASP A 113 17.27 11.26 23.69
C ASP A 113 17.94 10.62 22.46
N GLY A 114 17.24 10.60 21.32
CA GLY A 114 17.78 10.03 20.08
C GLY A 114 17.67 8.50 19.98
N SER A 115 17.09 7.82 20.98
CA SER A 115 16.94 6.36 20.99
C SER A 115 15.89 5.88 19.99
N THR A 116 16.23 4.85 19.22
CA THR A 116 15.27 4.11 18.38
C THR A 116 14.94 2.72 18.96
N ARG A 117 15.35 2.48 20.21
CA ARG A 117 15.07 1.23 20.96
C ARG A 117 13.74 1.31 21.68
N VAL A 118 12.67 1.15 20.92
CA VAL A 118 11.30 1.16 21.44
C VAL A 118 10.98 -0.12 22.24
N PRO A 119 10.69 -0.03 23.57
CA PRO A 119 10.30 -1.18 24.38
C PRO A 119 8.92 -1.71 23.97
N LYS A 120 8.82 -3.02 23.71
CA LYS A 120 7.55 -3.66 23.35
C LYS A 120 6.54 -3.70 24.50
N THR A 121 6.99 -3.61 25.74
CA THR A 121 6.12 -3.61 26.93
C THR A 121 5.33 -2.32 27.04
N THR A 122 5.97 -1.18 26.75
CA THR A 122 5.34 0.15 26.84
C THR A 122 4.69 0.55 25.51
N TYR A 123 5.30 0.18 24.38
CA TYR A 123 4.83 0.52 23.03
C TYR A 123 4.74 -0.74 22.17
N PRO A 124 3.74 -1.60 22.38
CA PRO A 124 3.68 -2.91 21.74
C PRO A 124 3.61 -2.83 20.21
N GLU A 125 2.84 -1.91 19.65
CA GLU A 125 2.72 -1.76 18.19
C GLU A 125 4.02 -1.26 17.56
N LEU A 126 4.55 -0.14 18.06
CA LEU A 126 5.75 0.49 17.52
C LEU A 126 7.00 -0.37 17.79
N GLY A 127 7.13 -0.94 18.98
CA GLY A 127 8.23 -1.86 19.33
C GLY A 127 8.23 -3.14 18.49
N ASN A 128 7.05 -3.68 18.15
CA ASN A 128 6.96 -4.80 17.20
C ASN A 128 7.33 -4.37 15.78
N TRP A 129 6.90 -3.19 15.34
CA TRP A 129 7.26 -2.67 14.02
C TRP A 129 8.76 -2.42 13.89
N VAL A 130 9.40 -1.81 14.89
CA VAL A 130 10.85 -1.59 14.99
C VAL A 130 11.60 -2.93 14.94
N GLY A 131 11.18 -3.90 15.76
CA GLY A 131 11.78 -5.25 15.74
C GLY A 131 11.64 -5.94 14.38
N ASN A 132 10.52 -5.72 13.68
CA ASN A 132 10.33 -6.23 12.32
C ASN A 132 11.27 -5.58 11.31
N GLN A 133 11.59 -4.28 11.44
CA GLN A 133 12.55 -3.62 10.54
C GLN A 133 13.93 -4.26 10.69
N ARG A 134 14.40 -4.45 11.93
CA ARG A 134 15.69 -5.13 12.22
C ARG A 134 15.76 -6.53 11.61
N ARG A 135 14.75 -7.37 11.88
CA ARG A 135 14.70 -8.75 11.37
C ARG A 135 14.66 -8.83 9.83
N ARG A 136 14.09 -7.81 9.18
CA ARG A 136 13.86 -7.81 7.74
C ARG A 136 14.77 -6.85 6.98
N LYS A 137 15.89 -6.38 7.56
CA LYS A 137 16.80 -5.39 6.94
C LYS A 137 17.07 -5.70 5.46
N MET A 138 17.49 -6.92 5.14
CA MET A 138 17.82 -7.37 3.77
C MET A 138 16.62 -7.46 2.81
N ARG A 139 15.39 -7.34 3.30
CA ARG A 139 14.14 -7.41 2.52
C ARG A 139 13.39 -6.08 2.50
N LEU A 140 13.95 -5.03 3.11
CA LEU A 140 13.39 -3.69 3.05
C LEU A 140 13.69 -3.06 1.69
N LYS A 141 12.74 -2.24 1.22
CA LYS A 141 12.98 -1.37 0.06
C LYS A 141 14.08 -0.37 0.39
N LYS A 142 14.90 0.00 -0.59
CA LYS A 142 16.03 0.93 -0.41
C LYS A 142 15.57 2.24 0.24
N GLU A 143 14.45 2.80 -0.19
CA GLU A 143 13.94 4.07 0.33
C GLU A 143 13.61 3.99 1.84
N ARG A 144 13.19 2.82 2.32
CA ARG A 144 12.90 2.59 3.74
C ARG A 144 14.17 2.48 4.56
N ILE A 145 15.21 1.85 3.99
CA ILE A 145 16.54 1.79 4.59
C ILE A 145 17.12 3.20 4.69
N ASP A 146 17.07 3.97 3.60
CA ASP A 146 17.57 5.35 3.56
C ASP A 146 16.88 6.25 4.59
N LEU A 147 15.55 6.13 4.76
CA LEU A 147 14.81 6.85 5.78
C LEU A 147 15.23 6.45 7.20
N LEU A 148 15.42 5.15 7.46
CA LEU A 148 15.88 4.67 8.77
C LEU A 148 17.32 5.12 9.07
N TYR A 149 18.19 5.22 8.06
CA TYR A 149 19.53 5.79 8.25
C TYR A 149 19.52 7.27 8.63
N ARG A 150 18.57 8.06 8.12
CA ARG A 150 18.46 9.51 8.45
C ARG A 150 18.13 9.78 9.92
N ILE A 151 17.63 8.78 10.63
CA ILE A 151 17.26 8.86 12.04
C ILE A 151 18.22 8.03 12.91
N ASP A 152 19.41 7.73 12.41
CA ASP A 152 20.42 6.93 13.10
C ASP A 152 19.85 5.63 13.69
N PHE A 153 18.99 4.95 12.91
CA PHE A 153 18.26 3.78 13.39
C PHE A 153 19.20 2.67 13.87
N GLU A 154 18.99 2.23 15.10
CA GLU A 154 19.80 1.20 15.73
C GLU A 154 19.41 -0.18 15.19
N TRP A 155 20.15 -0.65 14.18
CA TRP A 155 19.93 -1.94 13.53
C TRP A 155 20.30 -3.14 14.42
N GLY A 156 21.25 -2.98 15.33
CA GLY A 156 21.80 -4.04 16.17
C GLY A 156 22.37 -3.51 17.50
N PRO A 157 23.04 -4.36 18.28
CA PRO A 157 23.80 -3.91 19.44
C PRO A 157 24.88 -2.91 19.01
N LYS A 158 25.19 -1.91 19.85
CA LYS A 158 26.14 -0.81 19.55
C LYS A 158 27.57 -1.26 19.23
N TYR A 159 27.87 -2.56 19.26
CA TYR A 159 29.21 -3.12 19.12
C TYR A 159 29.44 -3.88 17.79
N ASP A 160 28.44 -4.01 16.92
CA ASP A 160 28.65 -4.59 15.58
C ASP A 160 28.76 -3.48 14.53
N VAL A 161 29.86 -2.74 14.59
CA VAL A 161 30.39 -1.98 13.45
C VAL A 161 31.27 -2.92 12.64
N LEU A 162 30.67 -3.55 11.64
CA LEU A 162 31.35 -3.81 10.38
C LEU A 162 30.42 -3.29 9.29
N ASP A 163 30.70 -2.05 8.89
CA ASP A 163 30.18 -1.46 7.67
C ASP A 163 30.52 -2.39 6.49
N LEU A 164 29.50 -2.71 5.69
CA LEU A 164 29.60 -3.22 4.34
C LEU A 164 28.75 -2.32 3.43
#